data_AF-A0A2T3NV37-F1
#
_entry.id   AF-A0A2T3NV37-F1
#
_cell.length_a   1.000
_cell.length_b   1.000
_cell.length_c   1.000
_cell.angle_alpha   90.00
_cell.angle_beta   90.00
_cell.angle_gamma   90.00
#
_symmetry.space_group_name_H-M   'P 1'
#
loop_
_entity.id
_entity.type
_entity.pdbx_description
1 polymer ?
#
loop_
_entity_poly.entity_id
_entity_poly.type
_entity_poly.pdbx_seq_one_letter_code
_entity_poly.pdbx_strand_id
1 'polypeptide(L)'
;MFSLSVVAADDTVQAAADVCHCLAEPYQHADTVIAALSEAQSSGDLSTVTEAQDKLMSVINSAQLCMEKLQEKYPHINRDQQLQAEVMKLAEEQCPNPLGNYAQ
;
A
#
# COMPACT_ATOMS: atom_id res chain seq x y z
N MET A 1 26.24 25.15 -10.65
CA MET A 1 25.29 24.09 -11.02
C MET A 1 25.17 23.18 -9.80
N PHE A 2 24.20 23.43 -8.93
CA PHE A 2 23.99 22.63 -7.73
C PHE A 2 23.13 21.42 -8.08
N SER A 3 23.64 20.24 -7.74
CA SER A 3 23.07 18.92 -8.04
C SER A 3 21.68 18.74 -7.42
N LEU A 4 20.63 18.98 -8.22
CA LEU A 4 19.25 18.61 -7.88
C LEU A 4 19.02 17.09 -7.83
N SER A 5 19.94 16.30 -8.39
CA SER A 5 19.78 14.85 -8.55
C SER A 5 19.99 14.02 -7.27
N VAL A 6 20.74 14.52 -6.28
CA VAL A 6 21.03 13.74 -5.06
C VAL A 6 19.88 13.80 -4.06
N VAL A 7 19.22 14.96 -3.93
CA VAL A 7 18.13 15.15 -2.96
C VAL A 7 16.87 14.40 -3.40
N ALA A 8 16.55 14.40 -4.69
CA ALA A 8 15.38 13.69 -5.23
C ALA A 8 15.53 12.15 -5.14
N ALA A 9 16.75 11.62 -5.29
CA ALA A 9 17.01 10.19 -5.12
C ALA A 9 16.89 9.74 -3.65
N ASP A 10 17.28 10.60 -2.70
CA ASP A 10 17.14 10.31 -1.26
C ASP A 10 15.66 10.38 -0.84
N ASP A 11 14.92 11.38 -1.33
CA ASP A 11 13.50 11.54 -1.03
C ASP A 11 12.63 10.42 -1.61
N THR A 12 12.95 9.88 -2.78
CA THR A 12 12.22 8.74 -3.37
C THR A 12 12.43 7.44 -2.59
N VAL A 13 13.66 7.17 -2.13
CA VAL A 13 13.95 6.01 -1.27
C VAL A 13 13.24 6.15 0.09
N GLN A 14 13.30 7.34 0.70
CA GLN A 14 12.64 7.60 1.97
C GLN A 14 11.11 7.53 1.84
N ALA A 15 10.54 8.08 0.77
CA ALA A 15 9.11 7.99 0.50
C ALA A 15 8.65 6.54 0.33
N ALA A 16 9.43 5.70 -0.37
CA ALA A 16 9.13 4.26 -0.49
C ALA A 16 9.13 3.56 0.87
N ALA A 17 10.12 3.85 1.73
CA ALA A 17 10.17 3.30 3.09
C ALA A 17 8.97 3.77 3.95
N ASP A 18 8.54 5.02 3.80
CA ASP A 18 7.36 5.56 4.48
C ASP A 18 6.06 4.89 4.00
N VAL A 19 5.93 4.60 2.69
CA VAL A 19 4.83 3.79 2.15
C VAL A 19 4.80 2.44 2.85
N CYS A 20 5.93 1.74 2.90
CA CYS A 20 6.04 0.44 3.56
C CYS A 20 5.67 0.50 5.03
N HIS A 21 6.16 1.50 5.75
CA HIS A 21 5.85 1.67 7.16
C HIS A 21 4.36 1.92 7.39
N CYS A 22 3.74 2.77 6.57
CA CYS A 22 2.33 3.10 6.70
C CYS A 22 1.42 1.91 6.35
N LEU A 23 1.80 1.11 5.35
CA LEU A 23 1.02 -0.02 4.89
C LEU A 23 1.25 -1.32 5.68
N ALA A 24 2.26 -1.37 6.57
CA ALA A 24 2.60 -2.58 7.32
C ALA A 24 1.41 -3.18 8.09
N GLU A 25 0.71 -2.37 8.87
CA GLU A 25 -0.46 -2.82 9.63
C GLU A 25 -1.66 -3.15 8.71
N PRO A 26 -2.05 -2.29 7.75
CA PRO A 26 -3.06 -2.63 6.75
C PRO A 26 -2.80 -3.94 6.00
N TYR A 27 -1.54 -4.21 5.63
CA TYR A 27 -1.14 -5.42 4.90
C TYR A 27 -1.26 -6.68 5.77
N GLN A 28 -0.84 -6.62 7.04
CA GLN A 28 -1.06 -7.73 7.98
C GLN A 28 -2.55 -8.05 8.18
N HIS A 29 -3.39 -7.01 8.24
CA HIS A 29 -4.84 -7.19 8.30
C HIS A 29 -5.37 -7.81 7.00
N ALA A 30 -4.90 -7.36 5.84
CA ALA A 30 -5.29 -7.89 4.54
C ALA A 30 -5.04 -9.40 4.43
N ASP A 31 -3.85 -9.88 4.79
CA ASP A 31 -3.49 -11.31 4.75
C ASP A 31 -4.46 -12.16 5.59
N THR A 32 -4.76 -11.69 6.80
CA THR A 32 -5.68 -12.38 7.73
C THR A 32 -7.09 -12.45 7.14
N VAL A 33 -7.55 -11.36 6.53
CA VAL A 33 -8.89 -11.24 5.96
C VAL A 33 -9.04 -12.13 4.73
N ILE A 34 -8.01 -12.19 3.87
CA ILE A 34 -8.03 -13.04 2.68
C ILE A 34 -8.08 -14.52 3.06
N ALA A 35 -7.28 -14.94 4.05
CA ALA A 35 -7.31 -16.31 4.53
C ALA A 35 -8.71 -16.71 5.03
N ALA A 36 -9.34 -15.84 5.84
CA ALA A 36 -10.70 -16.06 6.32
C ALA A 36 -11.74 -16.08 5.18
N LEU A 37 -11.57 -15.19 4.19
CA LEU A 37 -12.46 -15.13 3.03
C LEU A 37 -12.37 -16.39 2.16
N SER A 38 -11.16 -16.93 1.94
CA SER A 38 -10.95 -18.16 1.18
C SER A 38 -11.60 -19.36 1.87
N GLU A 39 -11.44 -19.47 3.20
CA GLU A 39 -12.09 -20.52 3.99
C GLU A 39 -13.62 -20.39 3.95
N ALA A 40 -14.16 -19.19 4.16
CA ALA A 40 -15.59 -18.93 4.15
C ALA A 40 -16.26 -19.21 2.80
N GLN A 41 -15.58 -18.88 1.69
CA GLN A 41 -16.07 -19.23 0.35
C GLN A 41 -16.13 -20.74 0.13
N SER A 42 -15.16 -21.49 0.67
CA SER A 42 -15.15 -22.95 0.57
C SER A 42 -16.21 -23.64 1.44
N SER A 43 -16.56 -23.04 2.58
CA SER A 43 -17.52 -23.58 3.54
C SER A 43 -18.97 -23.11 3.33
N GLY A 44 -19.16 -22.03 2.55
CA GLY A 44 -20.46 -21.40 2.34
C GLY A 44 -20.90 -20.48 3.49
N ASP A 45 -19.96 -20.05 4.35
CA ASP A 45 -20.24 -19.14 5.47
C ASP A 45 -20.37 -17.68 4.98
N LEU A 46 -21.59 -17.31 4.58
CA LEU A 46 -21.91 -15.97 4.09
C LEU A 46 -21.72 -14.86 5.14
N SER A 47 -21.78 -15.18 6.43
CA SER A 47 -21.53 -14.20 7.50
C SER A 47 -20.07 -13.78 7.48
N THR A 48 -19.17 -14.75 7.47
CA THR A 48 -17.73 -14.51 7.41
C THR A 48 -17.31 -13.85 6.09
N VAL A 49 -17.96 -14.17 4.96
CA VAL A 49 -17.76 -13.47 3.68
C VAL A 49 -18.11 -11.98 3.77
N THR A 50 -19.18 -11.62 4.48
CA THR A 50 -19.60 -10.22 4.64
C THR A 50 -18.63 -9.46 5.55
N GLU A 51 -18.27 -10.04 6.70
CA GLU A 51 -17.29 -9.45 7.61
C GLU A 51 -15.91 -9.26 6.96
N ALA A 52 -15.50 -10.20 6.10
CA ALA A 52 -14.24 -10.08 5.37
C ALA A 52 -14.27 -8.91 4.37
N GLN A 53 -15.40 -8.66 3.70
CA GLN A 53 -15.53 -7.51 2.79
C GLN A 53 -15.44 -6.17 3.54
N ASP A 54 -16.08 -6.04 4.69
CA ASP A 54 -15.99 -4.82 5.51
C ASP A 54 -14.55 -4.56 5.98
N LYS A 55 -13.85 -5.62 6.38
CA LYS A 55 -12.44 -5.52 6.78
C LYS A 55 -11.53 -5.16 5.60
N LEU A 56 -11.77 -5.69 4.40
CA LEU A 56 -11.04 -5.27 3.19
C LEU A 56 -11.27 -3.78 2.87
N MET A 57 -12.49 -3.28 3.03
CA MET A 57 -12.77 -1.85 2.86
C MET A 57 -11.99 -1.00 3.87
N SER A 58 -11.84 -1.46 5.11
CA SER A 58 -11.00 -0.79 6.12
C SER A 58 -9.53 -0.75 5.73
N VAL A 59 -9.00 -1.83 5.15
CA VAL A 59 -7.63 -1.87 4.60
C VAL A 59 -7.46 -0.87 3.47
N ILE A 60 -8.42 -0.81 2.52
CA ILE A 60 -8.40 0.12 1.40
C ILE A 60 -8.40 1.58 1.89
N ASN A 61 -9.27 1.92 2.83
CA ASN A 61 -9.34 3.27 3.39
C ASN A 61 -8.03 3.66 4.10
N SER A 62 -7.42 2.72 4.83
CA SER A 62 -6.14 2.95 5.50
C SER A 62 -5.02 3.17 4.49
N ALA A 63 -4.99 2.41 3.40
CA ALA A 63 -4.04 2.60 2.32
C ALA A 63 -4.20 3.96 1.61
N GLN A 64 -5.44 4.42 1.41
CA GLN A 64 -5.70 5.75 0.85
C GLN A 64 -5.16 6.86 1.76
N LEU A 65 -5.41 6.78 3.07
CA LEU A 65 -4.87 7.72 4.05
C LEU A 65 -3.33 7.72 4.07
N CYS A 66 -2.69 6.57 3.86
CA CYS A 66 -1.24 6.49 3.70
C CYS A 66 -0.75 7.28 2.49
N MET A 67 -1.43 7.13 1.35
CA MET A 67 -1.06 7.87 0.14
C MET A 67 -1.28 9.37 0.30
N GLU A 68 -2.38 9.81 0.93
CA GLU A 68 -2.64 11.22 1.22
C GLU A 68 -1.52 11.85 2.08
N LYS A 69 -1.13 11.18 3.17
CA LYS A 69 -0.03 11.64 4.04
C LYS A 69 1.31 11.69 3.31
N LEU A 70 1.56 10.72 2.42
CA LEU A 70 2.76 10.70 1.60
C LEU A 70 2.81 11.91 0.66
N GLN A 71 1.68 12.26 0.04
CA GLN A 71 1.56 13.42 -0.85
C GLN A 71 1.80 14.74 -0.12
N GLU A 72 1.33 14.86 1.12
CA GLU A 72 1.59 16.02 1.99
C GLU A 72 3.06 16.12 2.38
N LYS A 73 3.70 14.99 2.71
CA LYS A 73 5.11 14.94 3.14
C LYS A 73 6.08 15.18 1.97
N TYR A 74 5.75 14.69 0.78
CA TYR A 74 6.59 14.78 -0.43
C TYR A 74 5.88 15.48 -1.59
N PRO A 75 5.62 16.80 -1.49
CA PRO A 75 4.81 17.53 -2.48
C PRO A 75 5.46 17.61 -3.86
N HIS A 76 6.79 17.47 -3.96
CA HIS A 76 7.48 17.45 -5.24
C HIS A 76 7.33 16.09 -5.94
N ILE A 77 7.34 14.98 -5.19
CA ILE A 77 7.00 13.63 -5.70
C ILE A 77 5.54 13.63 -6.17
N ASN A 78 4.60 14.15 -5.39
CA ASN A 78 3.19 14.21 -5.77
C ASN A 78 2.90 15.00 -7.06
N ARG A 79 3.78 15.92 -7.45
CA ARG A 79 3.64 16.69 -8.70
C ARG A 79 4.32 16.05 -9.89
N ASP A 80 5.12 15.01 -9.68
CA ASP A 80 5.91 14.35 -10.70
C ASP A 80 5.51 12.87 -10.84
N GLN A 81 4.95 12.51 -12.00
CA GLN A 81 4.50 11.16 -12.27
C GLN A 81 5.65 10.14 -12.35
N GLN A 82 6.84 10.56 -12.76
CA GLN A 82 8.01 9.67 -12.82
C GLN A 82 8.49 9.34 -11.41
N LEU A 83 8.58 10.35 -10.53
CA LEU A 83 8.96 10.13 -9.13
C LEU A 83 7.91 9.29 -8.40
N GLN A 84 6.62 9.49 -8.66
CA GLN A 84 5.57 8.62 -8.11
C GLN A 84 5.72 7.17 -8.54
N ALA A 85 5.94 6.93 -9.84
CA ALA A 85 6.15 5.59 -10.35
C ALA A 85 7.40 4.92 -9.74
N GLU A 86 8.47 5.69 -9.54
CA GLU A 86 9.70 5.21 -8.92
C GLU A 86 9.50 4.85 -7.44
N VAL A 87 8.81 5.71 -6.67
CA VAL A 87 8.43 5.42 -5.27
C VAL A 87 7.59 4.16 -5.17
N MET A 88 6.56 4.02 -6.01
CA MET A 88 5.69 2.84 -5.97
C MET A 88 6.44 1.56 -6.37
N LYS A 89 7.35 1.65 -7.34
CA LYS A 89 8.21 0.53 -7.72
C LYS A 89 9.14 0.12 -6.57
N LEU A 90 9.80 1.08 -5.94
CA LEU A 90 10.69 0.83 -4.80
C LEU A 90 9.91 0.26 -3.62
N ALA A 91 8.69 0.76 -3.35
CA ALA A 91 7.83 0.23 -2.31
C ALA A 91 7.43 -1.22 -2.60
N GLU A 92 7.05 -1.57 -3.84
CA GLU A 92 6.72 -2.95 -4.21
C GLU A 92 7.91 -3.90 -4.02
N GLU A 93 9.13 -3.45 -4.31
CA GLU A 93 10.36 -4.24 -4.09
C GLU A 93 10.68 -4.42 -2.59
N GLN A 94 10.34 -3.42 -1.75
CA GLN A 94 10.65 -3.42 -0.31
C GLN A 94 9.55 -4.08 0.56
N CYS A 95 8.30 -3.89 0.19
CA CYS A 95 7.10 -4.31 0.91
C CYS A 95 5.98 -4.69 -0.08
N PRO A 96 6.05 -5.89 -0.68
CA PRO A 96 5.11 -6.31 -1.72
C PRO A 96 3.67 -6.31 -1.21
N ASN A 97 2.75 -5.89 -2.08
CA ASN A 97 1.33 -5.82 -1.74
C ASN A 97 0.74 -7.24 -1.59
N PRO A 98 0.25 -7.65 -0.40
CA PRO A 98 -0.31 -8.99 -0.20
C PRO A 98 -1.55 -9.24 -1.08
N LEU A 99 -2.29 -8.20 -1.44
CA LEU A 99 -3.45 -8.29 -2.32
C LEU A 99 -3.07 -8.50 -3.80
N GLY A 100 -1.83 -8.20 -4.20
CA GLY A 100 -1.39 -8.29 -5.59
C GLY A 100 -1.49 -9.72 -6.17
N ASN A 101 -1.36 -10.73 -5.31
CA ASN A 101 -1.50 -12.14 -5.70
C ASN A 101 -2.95 -12.59 -5.90
N TYR A 102 -3.93 -11.81 -5.44
CA TYR A 102 -5.35 -12.14 -5.45
C TYR A 102 -6.17 -11.33 -6.47
N ALA A 103 -5.55 -10.37 -7.17
CA ALA A 103 -6.21 -9.49 -8.14
C ALA A 103 -6.40 -10.12 -9.56
N GLN A 104 -6.61 -11.44 -9.64
CA GLN A 104 -6.84 -12.16 -10.91
C GLN A 104 -8.33 -12.32 -11.22
#